data_AF-A0A2S9FQJ8-F1
#
_entry.id   AF-A0A2S9FQJ8-F1
#
_cell.length_a   1.000
_cell.length_b   1.000
_cell.length_c   1.000
_cell.angle_alpha   90.00
_cell.angle_beta   90.00
_cell.angle_gamma   90.00
#
_symmetry.space_group_name_H-M   'P 1'
#
loop_
_entity.id
_entity.type
_entity.pdbx_description
1 polymer ?
#
loop_
_entity_poly.entity_id
_entity_poly.type
_entity_poly.pdbx_seq_one_letter_code
_entity_poly.pdbx_strand_id
1 'polypeptide(L)'
;GSAASPFNAFLISQGLETLSLRIERHVENAQRVAQYLEAHPDVISVNYAGLASSPWHDLGKKLAPKGTGAVLAFELAGGIAAGKAFVDALTLHSHVANIGDV
;
A
#
# COMPACT_ATOMS: atom_id res chain seq x y z
N GLY A 1 -28.13 -18.57 4.88
CA GLY A 1 -26.74 -18.40 5.36
C GLY A 1 -26.26 -17.00 5.08
N SER A 2 -25.03 -16.66 5.46
CA SER A 2 -24.42 -15.34 5.24
C SER A 2 -23.97 -15.14 3.78
N ALA A 3 -24.93 -15.11 2.86
CA ALA A 3 -24.68 -14.87 1.44
C ALA A 3 -24.56 -13.37 1.13
N ALA A 4 -23.71 -13.02 0.16
CA ALA A 4 -23.67 -11.66 -0.36
C ALA A 4 -25.00 -11.29 -1.04
N SER A 5 -25.41 -10.03 -0.95
CA SER A 5 -26.55 -9.55 -1.72
C SER A 5 -26.25 -9.64 -3.22
N PRO A 6 -27.25 -9.93 -4.08
CA PRO A 6 -27.03 -9.95 -5.53
C PRO A 6 -26.47 -8.63 -6.07
N PHE A 7 -26.88 -7.51 -5.48
CA PHE A 7 -26.36 -6.19 -5.86
C PHE A 7 -24.88 -6.02 -5.51
N ASN A 8 -24.43 -6.43 -4.32
CA ASN A 8 -23.01 -6.36 -3.95
C ASN A 8 -22.16 -7.29 -4.82
N ALA A 9 -22.68 -8.48 -5.15
CA ALA A 9 -22.00 -9.39 -6.08
C ALA A 9 -21.82 -8.75 -7.47
N PHE A 10 -22.84 -8.08 -7.99
CA PHE A 10 -22.75 -7.32 -9.23
C PHE A 10 -21.69 -6.21 -9.19
N LEU A 11 -21.66 -5.41 -8.10
CA LEU A 11 -20.66 -4.35 -7.93
C LEU A 11 -19.22 -4.91 -7.89
N ILE A 12 -19.01 -6.05 -7.21
CA ILE A 12 -17.71 -6.73 -7.20
C ILE A 12 -17.33 -7.17 -8.61
N SER A 13 -18.25 -7.77 -9.36
CA SER A 13 -18.02 -8.17 -10.75
C SER A 13 -17.61 -6.98 -11.63
N GLN A 14 -18.26 -5.82 -11.47
CA GLN A 14 -17.85 -4.60 -12.19
C GLN A 14 -16.43 -4.14 -11.80
N GLY A 15 -16.08 -4.21 -10.51
CA GLY A 15 -14.73 -3.88 -10.05
C GLY A 15 -13.64 -4.81 -10.58
N LEU A 16 -13.96 -6.10 -10.82
CA LEU A 16 -13.01 -7.09 -11.34
C LEU A 16 -12.53 -6.77 -12.76
N GLU A 17 -13.37 -6.16 -13.61
CA GLU A 17 -13.05 -5.83 -15.01
C GLU A 17 -11.82 -4.93 -15.14
N THR A 18 -11.52 -4.12 -14.12
CA THR A 18 -10.36 -3.20 -14.10
C THR A 18 -9.29 -3.60 -13.09
N LEU A 19 -9.43 -4.74 -12.42
CA LEU A 19 -8.56 -5.12 -11.29
C LEU A 19 -7.09 -5.20 -11.71
N SER A 20 -6.79 -5.81 -12.86
CA SER A 20 -5.41 -5.96 -13.34
C SER A 20 -4.71 -4.61 -13.50
N LEU A 21 -5.37 -3.65 -14.14
CA LEU A 21 -4.84 -2.31 -14.40
C LEU A 21 -4.64 -1.52 -13.09
N ARG A 22 -5.60 -1.59 -12.17
CA ARG A 22 -5.51 -0.92 -10.87
C ARG A 22 -4.37 -1.50 -10.04
N ILE A 23 -4.27 -2.82 -9.93
CA ILE A 23 -3.22 -3.47 -9.14
C ILE A 23 -1.83 -3.20 -9.71
N GLU A 24 -1.66 -3.22 -11.03
CA GLU A 24 -0.41 -2.82 -11.67
C GLU A 24 0.01 -1.41 -11.25
N ARG A 25 -0.91 -0.44 -11.38
CA ARG A 25 -0.64 0.96 -11.00
C ARG A 25 -0.39 1.12 -9.50
N HIS A 26 -1.14 0.42 -8.65
CA HIS A 26 -0.95 0.46 -7.19
C HIS A 26 0.43 -0.07 -6.79
N VAL A 27 0.87 -1.21 -7.35
CA VAL A 27 2.20 -1.77 -7.10
C VAL A 27 3.29 -0.79 -7.55
N GLU A 28 3.14 -0.22 -8.75
CA GLU A 28 4.08 0.72 -9.33
C GLU A 28 4.22 1.99 -8.46
N ASN A 29 3.09 2.52 -7.98
CA ASN A 29 3.05 3.68 -7.09
C ASN A 29 3.64 3.37 -5.71
N ALA A 30 3.28 2.23 -5.11
CA ALA A 30 3.80 1.82 -3.82
C ALA A 30 5.31 1.61 -3.85
N GLN A 31 5.84 1.04 -4.94
CA GLN A 31 7.29 0.92 -5.14
C GLN A 31 7.98 2.29 -5.12
N ARG A 32 7.44 3.28 -5.83
CA ARG A 32 8.01 4.64 -5.85
C ARG A 32 7.93 5.33 -4.50
N VAL A 33 6.79 5.23 -3.82
CA VAL A 33 6.60 5.80 -2.48
C VAL A 33 7.56 5.15 -1.48
N ALA A 34 7.69 3.82 -1.50
CA ALA A 34 8.60 3.10 -0.62
C ALA A 34 10.06 3.52 -0.84
N GLN A 35 10.50 3.66 -2.10
CA GLN A 35 11.84 4.12 -2.44
C GLN A 35 12.08 5.58 -2.02
N TYR A 36 11.08 6.44 -2.21
CA TYR A 36 11.14 7.83 -1.76
C TYR A 36 11.29 7.91 -0.23
N LEU A 37 10.47 7.16 0.50
CA LEU A 37 10.52 7.11 1.96
C LEU A 37 11.84 6.51 2.47
N GLU A 38 12.35 5.45 1.84
CA GLU A 38 13.61 4.80 2.21
C GLU A 38 14.81 5.75 2.06
N ALA A 39 14.76 6.68 1.10
CA ALA A 39 15.79 7.69 0.89
C ALA A 39 15.63 8.95 1.77
N HIS A 40 14.53 9.08 2.51
CA HIS A 40 14.21 10.29 3.25
C HIS A 40 14.89 10.32 4.63
N PRO A 41 15.61 11.39 5.02
CA PRO A 41 16.43 11.42 6.23
C PRO A 41 15.63 11.29 7.54
N ASP A 42 14.38 11.74 7.55
CA ASP A 42 13.50 11.65 8.73
C ASP A 42 12.79 10.30 8.87
N VAL A 43 12.97 9.39 7.91
CA VAL A 43 12.41 8.03 7.94
C VAL A 43 13.47 7.06 8.48
N ILE A 44 13.14 6.38 9.57
CA ILE A 44 14.03 5.43 10.24
C ILE A 44 14.05 4.08 9.50
N SER A 45 12.88 3.62 9.06
CA SER A 45 12.74 2.32 8.41
C SER A 45 11.51 2.30 7.50
N VAL A 46 11.56 1.47 6.45
CA VAL A 46 10.42 1.20 5.57
C VAL A 46 10.21 -0.31 5.49
N ASN A 47 8.96 -0.73 5.71
CA ASN A 47 8.52 -2.10 5.57
C ASN A 47 7.70 -2.26 4.29
N TYR A 48 8.37 -2.72 3.24
CA TYR A 48 7.76 -3.06 1.97
C TYR A 48 8.55 -4.16 1.27
N ALA A 49 7.90 -5.27 0.91
CA ALA A 49 8.59 -6.43 0.32
C ALA A 49 9.18 -6.14 -1.08
N GLY A 50 8.76 -5.06 -1.75
CA GLY A 50 9.31 -4.65 -3.04
C GLY A 50 10.67 -3.94 -2.93
N LEU A 51 11.11 -3.53 -1.74
CA LEU A 51 12.44 -2.93 -1.54
C LEU A 51 13.53 -4.00 -1.48
N ALA A 52 14.70 -3.70 -2.07
CA ALA A 52 15.86 -4.60 -2.03
C ALA A 52 16.45 -4.76 -0.62
N SER A 53 16.26 -3.76 0.25
CA SER A 53 16.63 -3.79 1.67
C SER A 53 15.73 -4.69 2.52
N SER A 54 14.55 -5.06 2.01
CA SER A 54 13.58 -5.83 2.75
C SER A 54 14.06 -7.26 2.96
N PRO A 55 13.99 -7.82 4.19
CA PRO A 55 14.32 -9.23 4.42
C PRO A 55 13.39 -10.18 3.65
N TRP A 56 12.26 -9.68 3.15
CA TRP A 56 11.28 -10.44 2.38
C TRP A 56 11.43 -10.28 0.87
N HIS A 57 12.42 -9.55 0.37
CA HIS A 57 12.54 -9.21 -1.05
C HIS A 57 12.54 -10.44 -1.96
N ASP A 58 13.42 -11.40 -1.68
CA ASP A 58 13.55 -12.62 -2.48
C ASP A 58 12.29 -13.49 -2.42
N LEU A 59 11.67 -13.58 -1.23
CA LEU A 59 10.42 -14.30 -1.07
C LEU A 59 9.27 -13.61 -1.82
N GLY A 60 9.23 -12.27 -1.79
CA GLY A 60 8.28 -11.44 -2.52
C GLY A 60 8.39 -11.66 -4.03
N LYS A 61 9.61 -11.68 -4.58
CA LYS A 61 9.83 -12.00 -6.00
C LYS A 61 9.35 -13.41 -6.38
N LYS A 62 9.53 -14.38 -5.48
CA LYS A 62 9.09 -15.76 -5.70
C LYS A 62 7.56 -15.92 -5.63
N LEU A 63 6.92 -15.36 -4.60
CA LEU A 63 5.50 -15.56 -4.34
C LEU A 63 4.60 -14.60 -5.11
N ALA A 64 5.09 -13.40 -5.41
CA ALA A 64 4.34 -12.33 -6.06
C ALA A 64 5.16 -11.74 -7.24
N PRO A 65 5.45 -12.55 -8.29
CA PRO A 65 6.31 -12.13 -9.39
C PRO A 65 5.75 -10.95 -10.22
N LYS A 66 4.48 -10.62 -10.05
CA LYS A 66 3.80 -9.47 -10.69
C LYS A 66 3.76 -8.22 -9.79
N GLY A 67 4.34 -8.27 -8.59
CA GLY A 67 4.31 -7.16 -7.63
C GLY A 67 3.87 -7.58 -6.23
N THR A 68 4.54 -7.07 -5.21
CA THR A 68 4.34 -7.44 -3.79
C THR A 68 3.16 -6.69 -3.12
N GLY A 69 2.17 -6.28 -3.90
CA GLY A 69 1.04 -5.47 -3.42
C GLY A 69 1.38 -3.99 -3.23
N ALA A 70 0.45 -3.25 -2.62
CA ALA A 70 0.55 -1.79 -2.48
C ALA A 70 0.35 -1.31 -1.03
N VAL A 71 0.66 -2.18 -0.08
CA VAL A 71 0.62 -1.88 1.34
C VAL A 71 2.07 -1.78 1.82
N LEU A 72 2.42 -0.62 2.37
CA LEU A 72 3.71 -0.35 2.99
C LEU A 72 3.50 0.32 4.34
N ALA A 73 4.47 0.14 5.23
CA ALA A 73 4.56 0.88 6.48
C ALA A 73 5.94 1.51 6.59
N PHE A 74 6.07 2.56 7.40
CA PHE A 74 7.36 3.19 7.67
C PHE A 74 7.37 3.83 9.05
N GLU A 75 8.56 4.05 9.59
CA GLU A 75 8.77 4.66 10.91
C GLU A 75 9.40 6.04 10.75
N LEU A 76 8.80 7.05 11.38
CA LEU A 76 9.33 8.41 11.41
C LEU A 76 10.15 8.66 12.68
N ALA A 77 11.23 9.42 12.52
CA ALA A 77 11.91 10.04 13.65
C ALA A 77 10.95 10.98 14.40
N GLY A 78 11.04 11.01 15.73
CA GLY A 78 10.15 11.82 16.58
C GLY A 78 8.85 11.15 17.04
N GLY A 79 8.60 9.90 16.65
CA GLY A 79 7.55 9.05 17.22
C GLY A 79 6.13 9.58 16.99
N ILE A 80 5.25 9.41 17.99
CA ILE A 80 3.80 9.68 17.85
C ILE A 80 3.51 11.12 17.44
N ALA A 81 4.24 12.10 17.98
CA ALA A 81 4.01 13.51 17.66
C ALA A 81 4.31 13.80 16.18
N ALA A 82 5.43 13.30 15.66
CA ALA A 82 5.79 13.40 14.25
C ALA A 82 4.78 12.66 13.36
N GLY A 83 4.34 11.46 13.76
CA GLY A 83 3.34 10.70 13.03
C GLY A 83 2.00 11.42 12.91
N LYS A 84 1.51 12.06 13.98
CA LYS A 84 0.28 12.88 13.96
C LYS A 84 0.44 14.07 13.02
N ALA A 85 1.52 14.84 13.16
CA ALA A 85 1.79 15.99 12.32
C ALA A 85 1.90 15.61 10.84
N PHE A 86 2.53 14.46 10.54
CA PHE A 86 2.61 13.93 9.18
C PHE A 86 1.22 13.63 8.61
N VAL A 87 0.40 12.85 9.32
CA VAL A 87 -0.95 12.49 8.87
C VAL A 87 -1.83 13.73 8.68
N ASP A 88 -1.78 14.68 9.61
CA ASP A 88 -2.57 15.93 9.56
C ASP A 88 -2.15 16.85 8.40
N ALA A 89 -0.91 16.75 7.92
CA ALA A 89 -0.38 17.57 6.82
C ALA A 89 -0.68 17.00 5.42
N LEU A 90 -1.13 15.75 5.32
CA LEU A 90 -1.43 15.12 4.02
C LEU A 90 -2.69 15.72 3.41
N THR A 91 -2.57 16.21 2.17
CA THR A 91 -3.70 16.78 1.40
C THR A 91 -4.26 15.83 0.34
N LEU A 92 -3.50 14.78 0.00
CA LEU A 92 -3.90 13.76 -0.97
C LEU A 92 -4.39 12.46 -0.31
N HIS A 93 -3.83 12.09 0.84
CA HIS A 93 -4.17 10.83 1.52
C HIS A 93 -5.17 11.09 2.64
N SER A 94 -6.24 10.28 2.69
CA SER A 94 -7.25 10.35 3.75
C SER A 94 -6.86 9.51 4.96
N HIS A 95 -7.08 10.02 6.17
CA HIS A 95 -6.95 9.24 7.40
C HIS A 95 -8.19 8.38 7.63
N VAL A 96 -8.16 7.13 7.14
CA VAL A 96 -9.25 6.17 7.21
C VAL A 96 -8.76 4.77 7.58
N ALA A 97 -9.65 3.94 8.14
CA ALA A 97 -9.32 2.56 8.51
C ALA A 97 -9.35 1.58 7.32
N ASN A 98 -10.02 1.96 6.23
CA ASN A 98 -10.17 1.13 5.02
C ASN A 98 -8.93 1.20 4.13
N ILE A 99 -8.61 0.11 3.45
CA ILE A 99 -7.54 0.02 2.45
C ILE A 99 -8.04 -0.70 1.19
N GLY A 100 -7.38 -0.44 0.05
CA GLY A 100 -7.70 -1.10 -1.22
C GLY A 100 -8.95 -0.56 -1.93
N ASP A 101 -9.33 0.67 -1.61
CA ASP A 101 -10.33 1.43 -2.37
C ASP A 101 -9.74 1.91 -3.73
N VAL A 102 -10.61 2.43 -4.60
CA VAL A 102 -10.31 2.82 -5.99
C VAL A 102 -9.31 3.97 -6.08
#